data_AF-A0A7X4CHU1-F1
#
_entry.id   AF-A0A7X4CHU1-F1
#
_cell.length_a   1.000
_cell.length_b   1.000
_cell.length_c   1.000
_cell.angle_alpha   90.00
_cell.angle_beta   90.00
_cell.angle_gamma   90.00
#
_symmetry.space_group_name_H-M   'P 1'
#
loop_
_entity.id
_entity.type
_entity.pdbx_description
1 polymer ?
#
loop_
_entity_poly.entity_id
_entity_poly.type
_entity_poly.pdbx_seq_one_letter_code
_entity_poly.pdbx_strand_id
1 'polypeptide(L)'
;VRMTVAGRTMWGETESHARDGYAALYASEGFEIDAYNPAGTVLFPEMDESADVPEITTACWDILGKSPEQVMCSSSRMVIKRKGTEHPAVVACTLLPYDTQFELGRFLKEASRPVRLNHPHCAKFCVLGGASCSA
;
A
#
# COMPACT_ATOMS: atom_id res chain seq x y z
N VAL A 1 0.72 -14.47 -16.96
CA VAL A 1 1.30 -13.63 -15.87
C VAL A 1 0.35 -13.74 -14.70
N ARG A 2 0.83 -14.02 -13.48
CA ARG A 2 -0.04 -14.07 -12.30
C ARG A 2 -0.43 -12.64 -11.93
N MET A 3 -1.74 -12.39 -11.82
CA MET A 3 -2.28 -11.08 -11.44
C MET A 3 -2.77 -11.12 -10.00
N THR A 4 -2.53 -10.04 -9.26
CA THR A 4 -3.07 -9.80 -7.92
C THR A 4 -3.72 -8.43 -7.89
N VAL A 5 -4.69 -8.24 -7.00
CA VAL A 5 -5.45 -6.99 -6.89
C VAL A 5 -5.37 -6.45 -5.47
N ALA A 6 -5.31 -5.13 -5.38
CA ALA A 6 -5.38 -4.39 -4.14
C ALA A 6 -6.60 -3.45 -4.17
N GLY A 7 -7.40 -3.47 -3.11
CA GLY A 7 -8.60 -2.67 -2.93
C GLY A 7 -8.59 -1.91 -1.61
N ARG A 8 -9.52 -0.98 -1.43
CA ARG A 8 -9.80 -0.35 -0.13
C ARG A 8 -11.21 -0.71 0.29
N THR A 9 -11.39 -1.07 1.56
CA THR A 9 -12.74 -1.13 2.15
C THR A 9 -13.25 0.31 2.28
N MET A 10 -14.42 0.61 1.72
CA MET A 10 -15.00 1.95 1.78
C MET A 10 -16.42 1.91 2.36
N TRP A 11 -16.88 3.05 2.88
CA TRP A 11 -18.29 3.29 3.20
C TRP A 11 -18.94 2.33 4.19
N GLY A 12 -18.14 1.77 5.12
CA GLY A 12 -18.64 0.89 6.17
C GLY A 12 -19.10 -0.49 5.70
N GLU A 13 -18.70 -0.93 4.49
CA GLU A 13 -18.98 -2.28 4.04
C GLU A 13 -18.21 -3.33 4.87
N THR A 14 -18.82 -4.49 5.05
CA THR A 14 -18.12 -5.65 5.63
C THR A 14 -17.11 -6.20 4.63
N GLU A 15 -16.01 -6.76 5.12
CA GLU A 15 -15.01 -7.39 4.26
C GLU A 15 -15.59 -8.46 3.32
N SER A 16 -16.56 -9.25 3.78
CA SER A 16 -17.24 -10.25 2.95
C SER A 16 -17.96 -9.62 1.74
N HIS A 17 -18.69 -8.53 1.95
CA HIS A 17 -19.34 -7.81 0.84
C HIS A 17 -18.33 -7.25 -0.17
N ALA A 18 -17.21 -6.70 0.29
CA ALA A 18 -16.15 -6.25 -0.60
C ALA A 18 -15.59 -7.40 -1.44
N ARG A 19 -15.34 -8.56 -0.81
CA ARG A 19 -14.85 -9.77 -1.49
C ARG A 19 -15.86 -10.32 -2.50
N ASP A 20 -17.15 -10.32 -2.18
CA ASP A 20 -18.20 -10.70 -3.13
C ASP A 20 -18.24 -9.79 -4.36
N GLY A 21 -18.08 -8.48 -4.17
CA GLY A 21 -17.96 -7.51 -5.26
C GLY A 21 -16.75 -7.79 -6.16
N TYR A 22 -15.58 -8.07 -5.57
CA TYR A 22 -14.40 -8.45 -6.32
C TYR A 22 -14.58 -9.79 -7.05
N ALA A 23 -15.19 -10.80 -6.43
CA ALA A 23 -15.46 -12.09 -7.05
C ALA A 23 -16.36 -11.94 -8.29
N ALA A 24 -17.41 -11.11 -8.18
CA ALA A 24 -18.28 -10.80 -9.31
C ALA A 24 -17.54 -10.11 -10.46
N LEU A 25 -16.69 -9.13 -10.14
CA LEU A 25 -15.84 -8.44 -11.12
C LEU A 25 -14.86 -9.41 -11.81
N TYR A 26 -14.20 -10.28 -11.03
CA TYR A 26 -13.24 -11.23 -11.60
C TYR A 26 -13.91 -12.23 -12.53
N ALA A 27 -15.12 -12.69 -12.16
CA ALA A 27 -15.91 -13.56 -13.02
C ALA A 27 -16.38 -12.85 -14.31
N SER A 28 -16.79 -11.57 -14.24
CA SER A 28 -17.24 -10.83 -15.43
C SER A 28 -16.10 -10.56 -16.42
N GLU A 29 -14.92 -10.26 -15.92
CA GLU A 29 -13.75 -9.93 -16.75
C GLU A 29 -12.86 -11.14 -17.09
N GLY A 30 -13.17 -12.32 -16.53
CA GLY A 30 -12.37 -13.54 -16.75
C GLY A 30 -10.99 -13.49 -16.07
N PHE A 31 -10.87 -12.81 -14.93
CA PHE A 31 -9.64 -12.75 -14.17
C PHE A 31 -9.51 -14.00 -13.28
N GLU A 32 -8.45 -14.78 -13.48
CA GLU A 32 -8.11 -15.95 -12.65
C GLU A 32 -7.52 -15.51 -11.29
N ILE A 33 -8.35 -14.88 -10.46
CA ILE A 33 -8.00 -14.40 -9.11
C ILE A 33 -9.06 -14.89 -8.12
N ASP A 34 -8.62 -15.43 -6.99
CA ASP A 34 -9.49 -15.75 -5.87
C ASP A 34 -9.66 -14.52 -4.97
N ALA A 35 -10.85 -13.91 -4.99
CA ALA A 35 -11.19 -12.74 -4.17
C ALA A 35 -11.17 -13.01 -2.66
N TYR A 36 -11.24 -14.27 -2.25
CA TYR A 36 -11.20 -14.68 -0.84
C TYR A 36 -9.80 -15.05 -0.37
N ASN A 37 -8.85 -15.21 -1.28
CA ASN A 37 -7.44 -15.37 -0.91
C ASN A 37 -6.84 -13.99 -0.56
N PRO A 38 -6.45 -13.72 0.70
CA PRO A 38 -5.91 -12.43 1.11
C PRO A 38 -4.57 -12.09 0.43
N ALA A 39 -3.86 -13.07 -0.14
CA ALA A 39 -2.67 -12.83 -0.97
C ALA A 39 -3.00 -12.58 -2.46
N GLY A 40 -4.19 -12.97 -2.91
CA GLY A 40 -4.70 -12.71 -4.27
C GLY A 40 -5.41 -11.36 -4.37
N THR A 41 -6.20 -11.04 -3.34
CA THR A 41 -6.95 -9.79 -3.19
C THR A 41 -6.70 -9.19 -1.82
N VAL A 42 -5.82 -8.19 -1.77
CA VAL A 42 -5.47 -7.44 -0.57
C VAL A 42 -6.49 -6.31 -0.39
N LEU A 43 -7.14 -6.26 0.78
CA LEU A 43 -8.08 -5.19 1.12
C LEU A 43 -7.45 -4.31 2.22
N PHE A 44 -7.10 -3.09 1.86
CA PHE A 44 -6.64 -2.10 2.82
C PHE A 44 -7.83 -1.49 3.56
N PRO A 45 -7.72 -1.24 4.87
CA PRO A 45 -8.72 -0.46 5.58
C PRO A 45 -8.83 0.95 5.00
N GLU A 46 -9.91 1.64 5.34
CA GLU A 46 -10.10 3.03 4.93
C GLU A 46 -8.93 3.92 5.38
N MET A 47 -8.47 4.75 4.44
CA MET A 47 -7.40 5.73 4.62
C MET A 47 -7.95 6.98 5.31
N ASP A 48 -8.43 6.81 6.52
CA ASP A 48 -8.84 7.91 7.39
C ASP A 48 -7.60 8.54 8.03
N GLU A 49 -7.30 9.78 7.64
CA GLU A 49 -6.21 10.60 8.19
C GLU A 49 -6.54 11.18 9.58
N SER A 50 -7.83 11.19 9.97
CA SER A 50 -8.27 11.68 11.30
C SER A 50 -8.22 10.61 12.39
N ALA A 51 -7.99 9.35 12.00
CA ALA A 51 -7.87 8.25 12.94
C ALA A 51 -6.67 8.45 13.87
N ASP A 52 -6.89 8.28 15.17
CA ASP A 52 -5.81 8.24 16.16
C ASP A 52 -5.03 6.93 15.99
N VAL A 53 -3.76 7.05 15.58
CA VAL A 53 -2.89 5.91 15.31
C VAL A 53 -1.65 6.02 16.20
N PRO A 54 -1.29 4.96 16.96
CA PRO A 54 -0.10 5.00 17.78
C PRO A 54 1.16 5.29 16.97
N GLU A 55 2.04 6.11 17.54
CA GLU A 55 3.37 6.32 16.98
C GLU A 55 4.17 5.00 17.02
N ILE A 56 4.96 4.76 15.98
CA ILE A 56 5.80 3.57 15.83
C ILE A 56 7.26 3.91 16.11
N THR A 57 8.00 2.92 16.59
CA THR A 57 9.45 3.01 16.77
C THR A 57 10.13 1.83 16.07
N THR A 58 11.46 1.87 15.94
CA THR A 58 12.20 0.73 15.40
C THR A 58 12.08 -0.53 16.26
N ALA A 59 11.75 -0.41 17.55
CA ALA A 59 11.50 -1.56 18.43
C ALA A 59 10.23 -2.33 18.03
N CYS A 60 9.28 -1.70 17.32
CA CYS A 60 8.06 -2.36 16.85
C CYS A 60 8.34 -3.54 15.92
N TRP A 61 9.47 -3.54 15.19
CA TRP A 61 9.86 -4.66 14.32
C TRP A 61 10.05 -5.95 15.13
N ASP A 62 10.87 -5.87 16.19
CA ASP A 62 11.15 -7.01 17.07
C ASP A 62 9.91 -7.43 17.85
N ILE A 63 9.14 -6.47 18.38
CA ILE A 63 7.91 -6.73 19.16
C ILE A 63 6.88 -7.50 18.32
N LEU A 64 6.76 -7.17 17.03
CA LEU A 64 5.78 -7.77 16.13
C LEU A 64 6.33 -8.98 15.34
N GLY A 65 7.62 -9.30 15.49
CA GLY A 65 8.27 -10.35 14.69
C GLY A 65 8.26 -10.05 13.18
N LYS A 66 8.29 -8.77 12.81
CA LYS A 66 8.29 -8.28 11.43
C LYS A 66 9.66 -7.73 11.06
N SER A 67 9.96 -7.69 9.77
CA SER A 67 11.21 -7.10 9.26
C SER A 67 10.93 -5.88 8.36
N PRO A 68 11.77 -4.82 8.42
CA PRO A 68 11.62 -3.64 7.56
C PRO A 68 11.58 -3.97 6.06
N GLU A 69 12.28 -5.04 5.65
CA GLU A 69 12.37 -5.50 4.28
C GLU A 69 11.01 -5.99 3.74
N GLN A 70 10.09 -6.41 4.62
CA GLN A 70 8.76 -6.90 4.25
C GLN A 70 7.81 -5.78 3.78
N VAL A 71 8.16 -4.50 4.01
CA VAL A 71 7.33 -3.37 3.60
C VAL A 71 7.61 -3.02 2.14
N MET A 72 6.57 -2.83 1.32
CA MET A 72 6.70 -2.51 -0.12
C MET A 72 7.68 -1.38 -0.44
N CYS A 73 7.68 -0.28 0.33
CA CYS A 73 8.57 0.84 0.08
C CYS A 73 10.06 0.55 0.38
N SER A 74 10.39 -0.63 0.94
CA SER A 74 11.77 -1.08 1.14
C SER A 74 12.48 -1.28 -0.21
N SER A 75 11.81 -1.92 -1.18
CA SER A 75 12.38 -2.32 -2.47
C SER A 75 11.63 -1.79 -3.69
N SER A 76 10.35 -1.46 -3.56
CA SER A 76 9.51 -1.06 -4.69
C SER A 76 9.40 0.45 -4.82
N ARG A 77 9.24 0.92 -6.06
CA ARG A 77 9.07 2.34 -6.40
C ARG A 77 7.93 2.49 -7.40
N MET A 78 7.17 3.57 -7.26
CA MET A 78 6.14 3.94 -8.22
C MET A 78 6.60 5.17 -8.99
N VAL A 79 6.43 5.16 -10.31
CA VAL A 79 6.67 6.34 -11.14
C VAL A 79 5.31 6.95 -11.46
N ILE A 80 5.12 8.21 -11.08
CA ILE A 80 3.87 8.94 -11.31
C ILE A 80 4.09 10.16 -12.20
N LYS A 81 3.08 10.47 -13.01
CA LYS A 81 3.00 11.72 -13.76
C LYS A 81 1.77 12.48 -13.28
N ARG A 82 1.97 13.45 -12.40
CA ARG A 82 0.86 14.29 -11.91
C ARG A 82 0.40 15.21 -13.04
N LYS A 83 -0.91 15.39 -13.18
CA LYS A 83 -1.50 16.27 -14.20
C LYS A 83 -0.92 17.69 -14.07
N GLY A 84 -0.49 18.27 -15.19
CA GLY A 84 0.07 19.63 -15.23
C GLY A 84 1.52 19.78 -14.76
N THR A 85 2.21 18.68 -14.41
CA THR A 85 3.64 18.74 -14.11
C THR A 85 4.48 18.54 -15.37
N GLU A 86 5.69 19.11 -15.42
CA GLU A 86 6.62 18.97 -16.55
C GLU A 86 7.26 17.58 -16.63
N HIS A 87 7.50 16.94 -15.47
CA HIS A 87 8.21 15.66 -15.40
C HIS A 87 7.50 14.65 -14.48
N PRO A 88 7.67 13.35 -14.71
CA PRO A 88 7.26 12.34 -13.73
C PRO A 88 8.16 12.41 -12.48
N ALA A 89 7.66 11.83 -11.39
CA ALA A 89 8.37 11.68 -10.13
C ALA A 89 8.40 10.21 -9.72
N VAL A 90 9.49 9.80 -9.07
CA VAL A 90 9.62 8.50 -8.41
C VAL A 90 9.18 8.67 -6.96
N VAL A 91 8.21 7.89 -6.52
CA VAL A 91 7.68 7.94 -5.15
C VAL A 91 7.82 6.59 -4.45
N ALA A 92 7.99 6.65 -3.13
CA ALA A 92 8.16 5.47 -2.28
C ALA A 92 6.85 4.75 -1.96
N CYS A 93 5.73 5.48 -1.90
CA CYS A 93 4.44 4.96 -1.46
C CYS A 93 3.39 5.06 -2.55
N THR A 94 2.71 3.95 -2.86
CA THR A 94 1.61 3.90 -3.83
C THR A 94 0.34 4.56 -3.32
N LEU A 95 0.14 4.53 -2.00
CA LEU A 95 -1.04 5.08 -1.34
C LEU A 95 -0.95 6.60 -1.10
N LEU A 96 0.26 7.16 -1.10
CA LEU A 96 0.52 8.58 -0.84
C LEU A 96 1.16 9.30 -2.04
N PRO A 97 0.53 9.28 -3.24
CA PRO A 97 1.14 9.82 -4.45
C PRO A 97 1.29 11.35 -4.45
N TYR A 98 0.60 12.05 -3.57
CA TYR A 98 0.61 13.52 -3.51
C TYR A 98 1.42 14.08 -2.34
N ASP A 99 1.79 13.23 -1.37
CA ASP A 99 2.64 13.64 -0.26
C ASP A 99 4.09 13.73 -0.74
N THR A 100 4.63 14.94 -0.73
CA THR A 100 5.98 15.23 -1.22
C THR A 100 7.07 14.65 -0.32
N GLN A 101 6.76 14.28 0.92
CA GLN A 101 7.70 13.58 1.81
C GLN A 101 8.12 12.21 1.25
N PHE A 102 7.25 11.56 0.47
CA PHE A 102 7.52 10.28 -0.18
C PHE A 102 8.07 10.40 -1.60
N GLU A 103 8.30 11.61 -2.09
CA GLU A 103 8.93 11.84 -3.38
C GLU A 103 10.45 11.65 -3.28
N LEU A 104 11.01 10.82 -4.15
CA LEU A 104 12.42 10.44 -4.12
C LEU A 104 13.25 11.05 -5.25
N GLY A 105 12.63 11.83 -6.13
CA GLY A 105 13.29 12.52 -7.23
C GLY A 105 12.66 12.22 -8.58
N ARG A 106 13.37 12.59 -9.65
CA ARG A 106 12.92 12.43 -11.04
C ARG A 106 13.50 11.18 -11.70
N PHE A 107 14.60 10.66 -11.17
CA PHE A 107 15.36 9.56 -11.74
C PHE A 107 15.42 8.38 -10.78
N LEU A 108 15.44 7.16 -11.33
CA LEU A 108 15.54 5.93 -10.52
C LEU A 108 16.79 5.90 -9.64
N LYS A 109 17.90 6.47 -10.10
CA LYS A 109 19.15 6.57 -9.31
C LYS A 109 18.99 7.36 -8.00
N GLU A 110 18.07 8.32 -7.96
CA GLU A 110 17.80 9.14 -6.77
C GLU A 110 16.91 8.38 -5.77
N ALA A 111 16.14 7.41 -6.26
CA ALA A 111 15.20 6.63 -5.48
C ALA A 111 15.84 5.53 -4.60
N SER A 112 17.13 5.28 -4.79
CA SER A 112 17.94 4.35 -3.99
C SER A 112 18.40 4.99 -2.67
N ARG A 113 17.45 5.51 -1.89
CA ARG A 113 17.68 6.13 -0.59
C ARG A 113 16.72 5.59 0.49
N PRO A 114 17.08 5.69 1.78
CA PRO A 114 16.18 5.31 2.87
C PRO A 114 14.85 6.06 2.81
N VAL A 115 13.75 5.36 3.14
CA VAL A 115 12.40 5.92 3.26
C VAL A 115 12.05 6.02 4.73
N ARG A 116 11.54 7.17 5.16
CA ARG A 116 11.03 7.34 6.52
C ARG A 116 9.59 6.84 6.58
N LEU A 117 9.25 6.08 7.62
CA LEU A 117 7.90 5.61 7.89
C LEU A 117 7.19 6.60 8.83
N ASN A 118 7.03 7.85 8.38
CA ASN A 118 6.62 8.99 9.20
C ASN A 118 5.19 9.49 8.92
N HIS A 119 4.36 8.65 8.30
CA HIS A 119 2.95 8.96 8.03
C HIS A 119 2.03 8.06 8.89
N PRO A 120 0.85 8.53 9.36
CA PRO A 120 -0.11 7.71 10.10
C PRO A 120 -0.44 6.38 9.42
N HIS A 121 -0.51 6.38 8.09
CA HIS A 121 -0.74 5.18 7.28
C HIS A 121 0.44 4.19 7.27
N CYS A 122 1.69 4.64 7.48
CA CYS A 122 2.82 3.74 7.67
C CYS A 122 2.64 2.93 8.95
N ALA A 123 2.24 3.59 10.05
CA ALA A 123 1.92 2.92 11.30
C ALA A 123 0.69 2.02 11.15
N LYS A 124 -0.43 2.57 10.66
CA LYS A 124 -1.73 1.90 10.57
C LYS A 124 -1.73 0.67 9.65
N PHE A 125 -1.05 0.73 8.51
CA PHE A 125 -1.12 -0.34 7.51
C PHE A 125 0.13 -1.21 7.47
N CYS A 126 1.31 -0.61 7.44
CA CYS A 126 2.55 -1.36 7.19
C CYS A 126 3.10 -2.00 8.48
N VAL A 127 3.22 -1.21 9.55
CA VAL A 127 3.89 -1.66 10.79
C VAL A 127 2.91 -2.36 11.73
N LEU A 128 1.92 -1.64 12.25
CA LEU A 128 0.92 -2.16 13.19
C LEU A 128 -0.20 -2.94 12.48
N GLY A 129 -0.46 -2.62 11.21
CA GLY A 129 -1.52 -3.24 10.42
C GLY A 129 -1.21 -4.63 9.89
N GLY A 130 -2.22 -5.24 9.28
CA GLY A 130 -2.14 -6.53 8.58
C GLY A 130 -1.93 -6.42 7.07
N ALA A 131 -1.66 -5.23 6.54
CA ALA A 131 -1.46 -5.08 5.10
C ALA A 131 -0.11 -5.67 4.69
N SER A 132 -0.14 -6.81 4.01
CA SER A 132 1.05 -7.39 3.38
C SER A 132 1.13 -6.91 1.95
N CYS A 133 2.06 -5.99 1.70
CA CYS A 133 2.39 -5.52 0.35
C CYS A 133 3.70 -6.16 -0.14
N SER A 134 4.02 -7.36 0.34
CA SER A 134 5.19 -8.12 -0.10
C SER A 134 5.02 -8.53 -1.56
N ALA A 135 6.02 -8.22 -2.40
CA ALA A 135 6.09 -8.67 -3.79
C ALA A 135 6.33 -10.19 -3.89
#